data_AF-A0A5K1F5F8-F1
#
_entry.id   AF-A0A5K1F5F8-F1
#
_cell.length_a   1.000
_cell.length_b   1.000
_cell.length_c   1.000
_cell.angle_alpha   90.00
_cell.angle_beta   90.00
_cell.angle_gamma   90.00
#
_symmetry.space_group_name_H-M   'P 1'
#
loop_
_entity.id
_entity.type
_entity.pdbx_description
1 polymer ?
#
loop_
_entity_poly.entity_id
_entity_poly.type
_entity_poly.pdbx_seq_one_letter_code
_entity_poly.pdbx_strand_id
1 'polypeptide(L)' 'LSNFFKDVGVRKGDAVVIYLPMLMELPIAMLACARIGAVHS' A
#
# COMPACT_ATOMS: atom_id res chain seq x y z
N LEU A 1 3.40 -7.24 2.72
CA LEU A 1 2.36 -6.23 2.40
C LEU A 1 1.78 -6.40 0.99
N SER A 2 2.56 -6.45 -0.09
CA SER A 2 2.01 -6.53 -1.46
C SER A 2 1.11 -7.75 -1.73
N ASN A 3 1.50 -8.94 -1.23
CA ASN A 3 0.68 -10.15 -1.38
C ASN A 3 -0.61 -10.10 -0.54
N PHE A 4 -0.52 -9.48 0.63
CA PHE A 4 -1.67 -9.25 1.51
C PHE A 4 -2.66 -8.28 0.87
N PHE A 5 -2.20 -7.18 0.28
CA PHE A 5 -3.09 -6.26 -0.45
C PHE A 5 -3.78 -6.94 -1.64
N LYS A 6 -3.07 -7.81 -2.38
CA LYS A 6 -3.71 -8.63 -3.43
C LYS A 6 -4.77 -9.59 -2.88
N ASP A 7 -4.54 -10.19 -1.72
CA ASP A 7 -5.46 -11.11 -1.05
C ASP A 7 -6.71 -10.41 -0.51
N VAL A 8 -6.54 -9.20 0.05
CA VAL A 8 -7.63 -8.31 0.47
C VAL A 8 -8.41 -7.73 -0.72
N GLY A 9 -7.95 -7.96 -1.95
CA GLY A 9 -8.66 -7.57 -3.17
C GLY A 9 -8.27 -6.20 -3.74
N VAL A 10 -7.19 -5.58 -3.25
CA VAL A 10 -6.65 -4.32 -3.77
C VAL A 10 -6.12 -4.54 -5.18
N ARG A 11 -6.63 -3.74 -6.12
CA ARG A 11 -6.27 -3.80 -7.54
C ARG A 11 -5.43 -2.60 -7.95
N LYS A 12 -4.84 -2.69 -9.14
CA LYS A 12 -4.13 -1.56 -9.75
C LYS A 12 -5.10 -0.39 -9.92
N GLY A 13 -4.74 0.79 -9.42
CA GLY A 13 -5.56 2.00 -9.43
C GLY A 13 -6.44 2.21 -8.19
N ASP A 14 -6.45 1.25 -7.26
CA ASP A 14 -7.23 1.36 -6.03
C ASP A 14 -6.55 2.28 -5.01
N ALA A 15 -7.34 3.00 -4.20
CA ALA A 15 -6.84 3.99 -3.25
C ALA A 15 -6.67 3.37 -1.85
N VAL A 16 -5.44 3.33 -1.34
CA VAL A 16 -5.10 2.76 -0.03
C VAL A 16 -4.70 3.88 0.92
N VAL A 17 -5.46 4.10 1.98
CA VAL A 17 -5.13 5.09 3.01
C VAL A 17 -4.13 4.51 4.01
N ILE A 18 -3.00 5.18 4.21
CA ILE A 18 -1.92 4.74 5.10
C ILE A 18 -1.89 5.65 6.32
N TYR A 19 -2.54 5.23 7.41
CA TYR A 19 -2.64 6.01 8.65
C TYR A 19 -1.52 5.63 9.65
N LEU A 20 -0.28 5.98 9.33
CA LEU A 20 0.90 5.67 10.14
C LEU A 20 1.76 6.92 10.39
N PRO A 21 2.46 7.02 11.53
CA PRO A 21 3.44 8.08 11.78
C PRO A 21 4.68 7.92 10.89
N MET A 22 5.59 8.90 10.92
CA MET A 22 6.82 8.93 10.13
C MET A 22 7.87 7.93 10.67
N LEU A 23 7.57 6.64 10.55
CA LEU A 23 8.44 5.51 10.87
C LEU A 23 8.83 4.73 9.60
N MET A 24 9.76 3.78 9.74
CA MET A 24 10.20 2.91 8.64
C MET A 24 9.08 2.09 7.98
N GLU A 25 7.93 1.93 8.64
CA GLU A 25 6.77 1.25 8.08
C GLU A 25 6.08 2.04 6.96
N LEU A 26 6.15 3.38 6.99
CA LEU A 26 5.56 4.26 5.99
C LEU A 26 6.14 4.01 4.58
N PRO A 27 7.47 4.02 4.36
CA PRO A 27 8.04 3.69 3.05
C PRO A 27 7.83 2.23 2.65
N ILE A 28 7.76 1.28 3.61
CA ILE A 28 7.48 -0.12 3.32
C ILE A 28 6.04 -0.29 2.78
N ALA A 29 5.07 0.38 3.41
CA ALA A 29 3.68 0.39 2.98
C ALA A 29 3.51 1.12 1.63
N MET A 30 4.16 2.28 1.44
CA MET A 30 4.15 3.00 0.17
C MET A 30 4.76 2.18 -0.97
N LEU A 31 5.94 1.57 -0.77
CA LEU A 31 6.57 0.71 -1.78
C LEU A 31 5.71 -0.51 -2.08
N ALA A 32 5.03 -1.08 -1.08
CA ALA A 32 4.12 -2.18 -1.28
C ALA A 32 2.88 -1.78 -2.12
N CYS A 33 2.33 -0.58 -1.91
CA CYS A 33 1.24 0.00 -2.71
C CYS A 33 1.70 0.33 -4.14
N ALA A 34 2.87 0.95 -4.28
CA ALA A 34 3.46 1.25 -5.57
C ALA A 34 3.75 -0.03 -6.40
N ARG A 35 4.21 -1.11 -5.76
CA ARG A 35 4.48 -2.40 -6.41
C ARG A 35 3.23 -3.05 -7.01
N ILE A 36 2.07 -2.87 -6.38
CA ILE A 36 0.79 -3.37 -6.90
C ILE A 36 0.07 -2.34 -7.79
N GLY A 37 0.63 -1.13 -7.92
CA GLY A 37 0.07 -0.01 -8.66
C GLY A 37 -1.20 0.57 -8.00
N ALA A 38 -1.32 0.43 -6.68
CA ALA A 38 -2.34 1.11 -5.89
C ALA A 38 -1.84 2.52 -5.55
N VAL A 39 -2.77 3.48 -5.51
CA VAL A 39 -2.49 4.88 -5.15
C VAL A 39 -2.60 4.99 -3.63
N HIS A 40 -1.54 5.44 -2.98
CA HIS A 40 -1.54 5.65 -1.53
C HIS A 40 -1.94 7.09 -1.19
N SER A 41 -2.77 7.28 -0.16
CA SER A 41 -3.21 8.60 0.32
C SER A 41 -3.26 8.70 1.84
#